data_AF-A0A3D0I2B8-F1
#
_entry.id   AF-A0A3D0I2B8-F1
#
_cell.length_a   1.000
_cell.length_b   1.000
_cell.length_c   1.000
_cell.angle_alpha   90.00
_cell.angle_beta   90.00
_cell.angle_gamma   90.00
#
_symmetry.space_group_name_H-M   'P 1'
#
loop_
_entity.id
_entity.type
_entity.pdbx_description
1 polymer ?
#
loop_
_entity_poly.entity_id
_entity_poly.type
_entity_poly.pdbx_seq_one_letter_code
_entity_poly.pdbx_strand_id
1 'polypeptide(L)'
;MKSQEGRAGPPHRIGDREEWLASSQEPAGKAKGFAQPPDVLAYYASPGPFTELSVHAPRVRELPEAVPELCRVVQGLVVHPFLAHLYGLDPQALRQDDLQVRDASEMLDRILALDPQPLSQARPPEHRFVGNCRHFTVLLCAFLRAQGVPARARCGFGLWFNPGSYEDHWVCEVWNEARGLWHLVDAQLDAVQCKTFQISFDPLDVPRSQFLVAGDAWQRCRSGRAEPQQFGILQIRGLWFVRGNLVRDLAAHAKRELLPWDGWGLADNQGDSNDSSELALLDRVADLTQGLNSAHAEVLGLYAKDARLRVPRVIRSFGPGGNVSVDLGPRVAEEWRDDGDLAAEFSPG
;
A
#
# COMPACT_ATOMS: atom_id res chain seq x y z
N MET A 1 -20.45 49.35 -36.57
CA MET A 1 -19.95 49.56 -37.94
C MET A 1 -18.85 48.53 -38.19
N LYS A 2 -19.15 47.50 -39.02
CA LYS A 2 -18.27 46.54 -39.75
C LYS A 2 -17.21 45.75 -38.93
N SER A 3 -17.28 44.42 -38.72
CA SER A 3 -17.31 43.23 -39.62
C SER A 3 -16.06 43.03 -40.49
N GLN A 4 -15.32 41.94 -40.25
CA GLN A 4 -14.52 41.08 -41.17
C GLN A 4 -13.71 40.12 -40.26
N GLU A 5 -13.86 38.79 -40.19
CA GLU A 5 -14.13 37.70 -41.14
C GLU A 5 -13.19 37.60 -42.35
N GLY A 6 -12.41 36.51 -42.36
CA GLY A 6 -11.62 35.98 -43.48
C GLY A 6 -10.95 34.67 -43.06
N ARG A 7 -11.69 33.54 -43.06
CA ARG A 7 -11.81 32.51 -44.11
C ARG A 7 -10.55 31.67 -44.38
N ALA A 8 -10.72 30.37 -44.12
CA ALA A 8 -9.86 29.25 -44.44
C ALA A 8 -9.78 28.94 -45.95
N GLY A 9 -8.68 28.30 -46.36
CA GLY A 9 -8.50 27.63 -47.65
C GLY A 9 -7.92 26.21 -47.47
N PRO A 10 -8.12 25.28 -48.45
CA PRO A 10 -8.29 23.83 -48.22
C PRO A 10 -7.02 23.00 -48.56
N PRO A 11 -7.05 21.64 -48.45
CA PRO A 11 -5.88 20.82 -48.15
C PRO A 11 -5.17 20.28 -49.40
N HIS A 12 -3.84 20.07 -49.30
CA HIS A 12 -3.09 19.34 -50.32
C HIS A 12 -3.09 17.84 -50.05
N ARG A 13 -3.53 17.09 -51.07
CA ARG A 13 -3.55 15.64 -51.16
C ARG A 13 -2.14 15.05 -51.33
N ILE A 14 -1.94 13.98 -50.58
CA ILE A 14 -1.31 12.69 -50.92
C ILE A 14 -0.85 12.59 -52.38
N GLY A 15 0.46 12.36 -52.55
CA GLY A 15 1.09 11.90 -53.78
C GLY A 15 1.92 10.66 -53.47
N ASP A 16 1.69 9.61 -54.25
CA ASP A 16 2.26 8.28 -54.14
C ASP A 16 3.78 8.26 -54.34
N ARG A 17 4.49 7.50 -53.50
CA ARG A 17 5.78 6.86 -53.83
C ARG A 17 5.91 5.55 -53.05
N GLU A 18 5.21 4.53 -53.54
CA GLU A 18 5.72 3.16 -53.45
C GLU A 18 6.93 3.02 -54.39
N GLU A 19 7.87 2.18 -53.97
CA GLU A 19 9.07 1.64 -54.65
C GLU A 19 10.37 2.08 -53.98
N TRP A 20 10.82 1.29 -53.00
CA TRP A 20 12.20 0.79 -52.85
C TRP A 20 12.15 -0.36 -51.82
N LEU A 21 11.67 -1.53 -52.27
CA LEU A 21 11.92 -2.82 -51.65
C LEU A 21 13.17 -3.42 -52.30
N ALA A 22 14.27 -3.54 -51.57
CA ALA A 22 15.10 -4.74 -51.53
C ALA A 22 16.35 -4.54 -50.66
N SER A 23 16.67 -5.60 -49.92
CA SER A 23 17.98 -5.89 -49.32
C SER A 23 18.33 -5.18 -48.00
N SER A 24 17.92 -5.78 -46.88
CA SER A 24 18.86 -6.31 -45.86
C SER A 24 18.07 -7.12 -44.81
N GLN A 25 17.97 -8.43 -45.02
CA GLN A 25 17.56 -9.36 -43.97
C GLN A 25 18.79 -9.70 -43.12
N GLU A 26 18.85 -9.16 -41.90
CA GLU A 26 19.70 -9.70 -40.84
C GLU A 26 18.90 -10.68 -39.98
N PRO A 27 19.51 -11.76 -39.48
CA PRO A 27 18.79 -12.82 -38.79
C PRO A 27 18.28 -12.34 -37.44
N ALA A 28 17.01 -12.65 -37.15
CA ALA A 28 16.38 -12.44 -35.86
C ALA A 28 17.19 -13.17 -34.76
N GLY A 29 18.02 -12.41 -34.05
CA GLY A 29 18.59 -12.82 -32.79
C GLY A 29 17.46 -13.16 -31.84
N LYS A 30 17.46 -14.38 -31.30
CA LYS A 30 16.54 -14.83 -30.27
C LYS A 30 16.49 -13.77 -29.17
N ALA A 31 15.38 -13.05 -29.07
CA ALA A 31 15.08 -12.25 -27.91
C ALA A 31 15.18 -13.17 -26.69
N LYS A 32 16.13 -12.88 -25.80
CA LYS A 32 16.18 -13.52 -24.48
C LYS A 32 14.80 -13.33 -23.86
N GLY A 33 14.13 -14.44 -23.57
CA GLY A 33 12.83 -14.41 -22.92
C GLY A 33 12.95 -13.62 -21.64
N PHE A 34 12.24 -12.50 -21.56
CA PHE A 34 11.89 -11.94 -20.27
C PHE A 34 11.17 -13.06 -19.52
N ALA A 35 11.62 -13.36 -18.30
CA ALA A 35 10.89 -14.22 -17.38
C ALA A 35 9.43 -13.75 -17.40
N GLN A 36 8.50 -14.67 -17.66
CA GLN A 36 7.07 -14.37 -17.58
C GLN A 36 6.83 -13.77 -16.19
N PRO A 37 6.24 -12.57 -16.06
CA PRO A 37 6.00 -12.00 -14.75
C PRO A 37 5.15 -12.99 -13.94
N PRO A 38 5.40 -13.13 -12.62
CA PRO A 38 4.49 -13.89 -11.78
C PRO A 38 3.08 -13.35 -11.99
N ASP A 39 2.10 -14.24 -12.05
CA ASP A 39 0.70 -13.84 -12.02
C ASP A 39 0.53 -12.87 -10.83
N VAL A 40 0.21 -11.61 -11.12
CA VAL A 40 0.11 -10.53 -10.13
C VAL A 40 -0.83 -10.93 -8.99
N LEU A 41 -1.87 -11.71 -9.32
CA LEU A 41 -2.81 -12.24 -8.34
C LEU A 41 -2.13 -13.29 -7.45
N ALA A 42 -1.39 -14.23 -8.01
CA ALA A 42 -0.60 -15.21 -7.24
C ALA A 42 0.46 -14.54 -6.34
N TYR A 43 1.12 -13.49 -6.83
CA TYR A 43 2.03 -12.69 -6.00
C TYR A 43 1.29 -12.10 -4.80
N TYR A 44 0.14 -11.45 -4.99
CA TYR A 44 -0.59 -10.83 -3.89
C TYR A 44 -1.43 -11.81 -3.05
N ALA A 45 -1.57 -13.07 -3.47
CA ALA A 45 -2.20 -14.14 -2.71
C ALA A 45 -1.25 -14.80 -1.70
N SER A 46 0.07 -14.69 -1.89
CA SER A 46 1.05 -15.27 -0.97
C SER A 46 1.48 -14.29 0.13
N PRO A 47 1.87 -14.78 1.33
CA PRO A 47 2.39 -13.93 2.38
C PRO A 47 3.67 -13.19 1.97
N GLY A 48 3.97 -12.11 2.68
CA GLY A 48 5.28 -11.45 2.72
C GLY A 48 5.81 -11.42 4.14
N PRO A 49 6.97 -10.79 4.40
CA PRO A 49 7.61 -10.82 5.71
C PRO A 49 6.70 -10.45 6.88
N PHE A 50 5.87 -9.40 6.73
CA PHE A 50 4.98 -8.90 7.77
C PHE A 50 3.58 -9.53 7.78
N THR A 51 3.28 -10.42 6.83
CA THR A 51 1.95 -11.05 6.67
C THR A 51 2.00 -12.57 6.75
N GLU A 52 3.15 -13.14 7.13
CA GLU A 52 3.33 -14.56 7.37
C GLU A 52 2.63 -14.98 8.69
N LEU A 53 1.80 -16.02 8.63
CA LEU A 53 0.97 -16.49 9.75
C LEU A 53 1.07 -18.00 10.00
N SER A 54 2.03 -18.71 9.39
CA SER A 54 2.21 -20.16 9.51
C SER A 54 2.29 -20.67 10.96
N VAL A 55 2.90 -19.92 11.87
CA VAL A 55 2.96 -20.29 13.30
C VAL A 55 1.57 -20.28 13.97
N HIS A 56 0.63 -19.51 13.43
CA HIS A 56 -0.77 -19.41 13.88
C HIS A 56 -1.73 -20.18 12.97
N ALA A 57 -1.24 -21.03 12.06
CA ALA A 57 -2.05 -21.71 11.05
C ALA A 57 -3.30 -22.46 11.59
N PRO A 58 -3.29 -23.11 12.78
CA PRO A 58 -4.50 -23.70 13.35
C PRO A 58 -5.58 -22.66 13.65
N ARG A 59 -5.22 -21.52 14.24
CA ARG A 59 -6.15 -20.43 14.59
C ARG A 59 -6.67 -19.71 13.35
N VAL A 60 -5.81 -19.52 12.35
CA VAL A 60 -6.17 -18.85 11.10
C VAL A 60 -7.12 -19.68 10.25
N ARG A 61 -7.00 -21.03 10.27
CA ARG A 61 -7.94 -21.94 9.57
C ARG A 61 -9.37 -21.93 10.13
N GLU A 62 -9.57 -21.42 11.34
CA GLU A 62 -10.89 -21.28 11.96
C GLU A 62 -11.57 -19.93 11.61
N LEU A 63 -10.87 -19.04 10.89
CA LEU A 63 -11.42 -17.75 10.48
C LEU A 63 -12.49 -17.93 9.38
N PRO A 64 -13.47 -17.03 9.33
CA PRO A 64 -14.40 -16.97 8.21
C PRO A 64 -13.69 -16.63 6.89
N GLU A 65 -14.25 -17.05 5.77
CA GLU A 65 -13.70 -16.80 4.43
C GLU A 65 -14.21 -15.50 3.81
N ALA A 66 -15.38 -15.02 4.22
CA ALA A 66 -16.00 -13.85 3.64
C ALA A 66 -15.29 -12.56 4.11
N VAL A 67 -14.88 -11.71 3.16
CA VAL A 67 -14.23 -10.39 3.44
C VAL A 67 -14.98 -9.56 4.49
N PRO A 68 -16.34 -9.42 4.46
CA PRO A 68 -17.06 -8.68 5.48
C PRO A 68 -16.90 -9.26 6.90
N GLU A 69 -16.78 -10.58 7.00
CA GLU A 69 -16.62 -11.27 8.29
C GLU A 69 -15.19 -11.13 8.81
N LEU A 70 -14.19 -11.24 7.93
CA LEU A 70 -12.79 -10.95 8.28
C LEU A 70 -12.62 -9.51 8.76
N CYS A 71 -13.30 -8.54 8.14
CA CYS A 71 -13.30 -7.16 8.63
C CYS A 71 -13.86 -7.08 10.06
N ARG A 72 -14.98 -7.74 10.36
CA ARG A 72 -15.52 -7.81 11.72
C ARG A 72 -14.57 -8.46 12.71
N VAL A 73 -13.83 -9.50 12.29
CA VAL A 73 -12.77 -10.11 13.10
C VAL A 73 -11.71 -9.07 13.43
N VAL A 74 -11.12 -8.41 12.42
CA VAL A 74 -10.07 -7.39 12.63
C VAL A 74 -10.57 -6.26 13.54
N GLN A 75 -11.81 -5.79 13.36
CA GLN A 75 -12.46 -4.77 14.21
C GLN A 75 -12.64 -5.22 15.66
N GLY A 76 -12.89 -6.51 15.87
CA GLY A 76 -12.96 -7.14 17.19
C GLY A 76 -11.59 -7.43 17.83
N LEU A 77 -10.50 -7.31 17.07
CA LEU A 77 -9.12 -7.59 17.49
C LEU A 77 -8.32 -6.34 17.82
N VAL A 78 -8.57 -5.24 17.11
CA VAL A 78 -7.73 -4.04 17.14
C VAL A 78 -8.55 -2.83 17.59
N VAL A 79 -7.93 -1.92 18.34
CA VAL A 79 -8.50 -0.61 18.69
C VAL A 79 -7.52 0.50 18.32
N HIS A 80 -8.03 1.56 17.70
CA HIS A 80 -7.22 2.71 17.30
C HIS A 80 -7.02 3.67 18.47
N PRO A 81 -5.79 4.03 18.87
CA PRO A 81 -5.55 4.82 20.08
C PRO A 81 -6.22 6.21 20.03
N PHE A 82 -6.21 6.88 18.88
CA PHE A 82 -6.88 8.17 18.72
C PHE A 82 -8.43 8.08 18.76
N LEU A 83 -8.99 6.89 18.57
CA LEU A 83 -10.44 6.64 18.55
C LEU A 83 -10.90 5.82 19.75
N ALA A 84 -10.00 5.47 20.67
CA ALA A 84 -10.27 4.57 21.79
C ALA A 84 -11.37 5.13 22.72
N HIS A 85 -11.49 6.45 22.82
CA HIS A 85 -12.55 7.14 23.56
C HIS A 85 -13.96 6.80 23.03
N LEU A 86 -14.13 6.50 21.74
CA LEU A 86 -15.40 6.05 21.16
C LEU A 86 -15.85 4.69 21.70
N TYR A 87 -14.92 3.94 22.30
CA TYR A 87 -15.13 2.63 22.89
C TYR A 87 -15.03 2.65 24.43
N GLY A 88 -15.07 3.84 25.04
CA GLY A 88 -15.02 4.00 26.50
C GLY A 88 -13.64 3.78 27.13
N LEU A 89 -12.57 3.77 26.33
CA LEU A 89 -11.20 3.60 26.82
C LEU A 89 -10.53 4.95 27.04
N ASP A 90 -9.71 5.03 28.09
CA ASP A 90 -8.78 6.14 28.31
C ASP A 90 -7.55 5.97 27.39
N PRO A 91 -7.28 6.90 26.45
CA PRO A 91 -6.11 6.84 25.59
C PRO A 91 -4.76 6.77 26.35
N GLN A 92 -4.69 7.31 27.58
CA GLN A 92 -3.48 7.31 28.38
C GLN A 92 -3.17 5.94 29.02
N ALA A 93 -4.19 5.09 29.16
CA ALA A 93 -4.05 3.75 29.74
C ALA A 93 -3.71 2.68 28.69
N LEU A 94 -3.59 3.06 27.41
CA LEU A 94 -3.36 2.12 26.31
C LEU A 94 -1.91 1.63 26.26
N ARG A 95 -1.73 0.37 25.84
CA ARG A 95 -0.43 -0.27 25.58
C ARG A 95 0.24 0.34 24.35
N GLN A 96 0.88 1.49 24.50
CA GLN A 96 1.51 2.22 23.38
C GLN A 96 2.61 1.42 22.67
N ASP A 97 3.23 0.46 23.36
CA ASP A 97 4.26 -0.42 22.79
C ASP A 97 3.73 -1.38 21.72
N ASP A 98 2.41 -1.61 21.65
CA ASP A 98 1.78 -2.37 20.57
C ASP A 98 1.97 -1.67 19.22
N LEU A 99 2.03 -0.34 19.21
CA LEU A 99 2.22 0.44 17.99
C LEU A 99 3.56 0.17 17.30
N GLN A 100 4.57 -0.35 18.00
CA GLN A 100 5.87 -0.66 17.42
C GLN A 100 5.91 -2.01 16.68
N VAL A 101 4.82 -2.80 16.73
CA VAL A 101 4.74 -4.13 16.12
C VAL A 101 4.49 -4.02 14.62
N ARG A 102 5.30 -4.71 13.82
CA ARG A 102 5.13 -4.76 12.35
C ARG A 102 4.53 -6.08 11.90
N ASP A 103 4.96 -7.19 12.47
CA ASP A 103 4.60 -8.53 12.04
C ASP A 103 3.18 -8.89 12.47
N ALA A 104 2.34 -9.31 11.52
CA ALA A 104 0.99 -9.79 11.83
C ALA A 104 1.02 -10.99 12.80
N SER A 105 2.04 -11.86 12.70
CA SER A 105 2.24 -12.95 13.65
C SER A 105 2.45 -12.45 15.08
N GLU A 106 3.29 -11.43 15.27
CA GLU A 106 3.52 -10.86 16.61
C GLU A 106 2.25 -10.13 17.11
N MET A 107 1.48 -9.49 16.23
CA MET A 107 0.16 -8.96 16.62
C MET A 107 -0.74 -10.07 17.17
N LEU A 108 -0.81 -11.23 16.50
CA LEU A 108 -1.59 -12.37 16.97
C LEU A 108 -1.06 -12.93 18.29
N ASP A 109 0.26 -12.99 18.48
CA ASP A 109 0.87 -13.40 19.76
C ASP A 109 0.38 -12.51 20.90
N ARG A 110 0.42 -11.18 20.73
CA ARG A 110 -0.04 -10.22 21.74
C ARG A 110 -1.54 -10.27 21.96
N ILE A 111 -2.33 -10.40 20.88
CA ILE A 111 -3.79 -10.56 20.95
C ILE A 111 -4.14 -11.80 21.79
N LEU A 112 -3.52 -12.93 21.51
CA LEU A 112 -3.83 -14.21 22.17
C LEU A 112 -3.28 -14.25 23.62
N ALA A 113 -2.20 -13.52 23.90
CA ALA A 113 -1.69 -13.35 25.26
C ALA A 113 -2.62 -12.50 26.13
N LEU A 114 -3.29 -11.50 25.55
CA LEU A 114 -4.30 -10.68 26.24
C LEU A 114 -5.61 -11.45 26.41
N ASP A 115 -6.06 -12.15 25.38
CA ASP A 115 -7.29 -12.93 25.39
C ASP A 115 -7.16 -14.19 24.47
N PRO A 116 -7.08 -15.41 25.05
CA PRO A 116 -6.81 -16.64 24.30
C PRO A 116 -8.03 -17.22 23.56
N GLN A 117 -9.18 -16.55 23.62
CA GLN A 117 -10.38 -16.96 22.88
C GLN A 117 -10.12 -16.99 21.36
N PRO A 118 -10.92 -17.77 20.58
CA PRO A 118 -10.80 -17.84 19.13
C PRO A 118 -10.72 -16.46 18.47
N LEU A 119 -9.94 -16.33 17.39
CA LEU A 119 -9.76 -15.05 16.69
C LEU A 119 -11.09 -14.48 16.19
N SER A 120 -12.05 -15.32 15.81
CA SER A 120 -13.38 -14.92 15.35
C SER A 120 -14.30 -14.34 16.43
N GLN A 121 -13.98 -14.47 17.72
CA GLN A 121 -14.78 -13.90 18.81
C GLN A 121 -14.33 -12.47 19.12
N ALA A 122 -15.21 -11.48 18.97
CA ALA A 122 -14.85 -10.10 19.27
C ALA A 122 -14.41 -9.93 20.72
N ARG A 123 -13.30 -9.21 20.96
CA ARG A 123 -12.84 -8.87 22.31
C ARG A 123 -13.55 -7.64 22.84
N PRO A 124 -13.73 -7.53 24.17
CA PRO A 124 -14.04 -6.23 24.78
C PRO A 124 -12.91 -5.23 24.45
N PRO A 125 -13.21 -3.93 24.24
CA PRO A 125 -12.22 -2.96 23.76
C PRO A 125 -10.89 -2.92 24.53
N GLU A 126 -10.93 -3.08 25.85
CA GLU A 126 -9.76 -3.10 26.73
C GLU A 126 -8.77 -4.25 26.46
N HIS A 127 -9.26 -5.34 25.89
CA HIS A 127 -8.47 -6.53 25.53
C HIS A 127 -8.08 -6.54 24.04
N ARG A 128 -8.41 -5.50 23.28
CA ARG A 128 -7.97 -5.38 21.88
C ARG A 128 -6.53 -4.90 21.80
N PHE A 129 -5.83 -5.35 20.77
CA PHE A 129 -4.49 -4.86 20.43
C PHE A 129 -4.56 -3.38 20.05
N VAL A 130 -3.64 -2.56 20.55
CA VAL A 130 -3.62 -1.11 20.24
C VAL A 130 -2.88 -0.90 18.91
N GLY A 131 -3.61 -0.55 17.86
CA GLY A 131 -3.06 -0.47 16.49
C GLY A 131 -3.58 0.73 15.70
N ASN A 132 -2.77 1.25 14.79
CA ASN A 132 -3.18 2.29 13.83
C ASN A 132 -3.77 1.68 12.54
N CYS A 133 -4.21 2.53 11.60
CA CYS A 133 -4.75 2.14 10.29
C CYS A 133 -3.94 1.06 9.53
N ARG A 134 -2.61 1.11 9.60
CA ARG A 134 -1.74 0.08 8.99
C ARG A 134 -1.92 -1.28 9.66
N HIS A 135 -2.11 -1.34 10.98
CA HIS A 135 -2.29 -2.62 11.69
C HIS A 135 -3.59 -3.30 11.27
N PHE A 136 -4.70 -2.55 11.20
CA PHE A 136 -5.97 -3.05 10.65
C PHE A 136 -5.79 -3.59 9.23
N THR A 137 -5.15 -2.79 8.37
CA THR A 137 -4.91 -3.12 6.96
C THR A 137 -4.06 -4.38 6.80
N VAL A 138 -2.93 -4.46 7.50
CA VAL A 138 -1.99 -5.58 7.37
C VAL A 138 -2.56 -6.86 7.98
N LEU A 139 -3.32 -6.77 9.07
CA LEU A 139 -3.96 -7.95 9.64
C LEU A 139 -5.02 -8.52 8.70
N LEU A 140 -5.86 -7.67 8.08
CA LEU A 140 -6.79 -8.11 7.03
C LEU A 140 -6.04 -8.73 5.85
N CYS A 141 -5.00 -8.05 5.36
CA CYS A 141 -4.18 -8.52 4.24
C CYS A 141 -3.55 -9.89 4.52
N ALA A 142 -3.05 -10.11 5.74
CA ALA A 142 -2.48 -11.38 6.17
C ALA A 142 -3.53 -12.51 6.22
N PHE A 143 -4.73 -12.25 6.74
CA PHE A 143 -5.81 -13.24 6.76
C PHE A 143 -6.24 -13.64 5.35
N LEU A 144 -6.41 -12.66 4.46
CA LEU A 144 -6.77 -12.91 3.06
C LEU A 144 -5.71 -13.73 2.33
N ARG A 145 -4.43 -13.37 2.48
CA ARG A 145 -3.30 -14.13 1.89
C ARG A 145 -3.20 -15.54 2.45
N ALA A 146 -3.46 -15.74 3.74
CA ALA A 146 -3.48 -17.08 4.33
C ALA A 146 -4.59 -17.97 3.76
N GLN A 147 -5.64 -17.38 3.21
CA GLN A 147 -6.73 -18.06 2.48
C GLN A 147 -6.51 -18.08 0.95
N GLY A 148 -5.37 -17.58 0.46
CA GLY A 148 -5.06 -17.52 -0.97
C GLY A 148 -5.81 -16.42 -1.74
N VAL A 149 -6.46 -15.47 -1.06
CA VAL A 149 -7.14 -14.34 -1.69
C VAL A 149 -6.12 -13.23 -2.00
N PRO A 150 -5.99 -12.78 -3.26
CA PRO A 150 -5.06 -11.71 -3.61
C PRO A 150 -5.42 -10.41 -2.89
N ALA A 151 -4.49 -9.92 -2.06
CA ALA A 151 -4.66 -8.71 -1.26
C ALA A 151 -3.35 -7.91 -1.16
N ARG A 152 -3.46 -6.58 -1.16
CA ARG A 152 -2.31 -5.69 -0.93
C ARG A 152 -2.68 -4.51 -0.05
N ALA A 153 -1.79 -4.16 0.87
CA ALA A 153 -1.91 -2.93 1.64
C ALA A 153 -1.58 -1.73 0.75
N ARG A 154 -2.33 -0.63 0.91
CA ARG A 154 -2.10 0.64 0.23
C ARG A 154 -1.93 1.75 1.24
N CYS A 155 -0.96 2.61 0.99
CA CYS A 155 -0.65 3.79 1.79
C CYS A 155 -1.08 5.04 1.01
N GLY A 156 -1.76 5.96 1.68
CA GLY A 156 -2.39 7.10 1.03
C GLY A 156 -3.18 7.95 2.01
N PHE A 157 -4.30 8.50 1.54
CA PHE A 157 -5.03 9.52 2.28
C PHE A 157 -6.55 9.35 2.19
N GLY A 158 -7.21 9.29 3.34
CA GLY A 158 -8.66 9.25 3.47
C GLY A 158 -9.27 10.66 3.57
N LEU A 159 -10.39 10.88 2.90
CA LEU A 159 -11.08 12.18 2.85
C LEU A 159 -12.20 12.33 3.89
N TRP A 160 -12.48 11.27 4.66
CA TRP A 160 -13.69 11.17 5.49
C TRP A 160 -13.50 11.49 6.97
N PHE A 161 -12.26 11.62 7.44
CA PHE A 161 -11.99 11.89 8.86
C PHE A 161 -12.16 13.37 9.22
N ASN A 162 -11.62 14.27 8.38
CA ASN A 162 -11.62 15.72 8.59
C ASN A 162 -11.95 16.44 7.28
N PRO A 163 -13.14 17.09 7.16
CA PRO A 163 -13.50 17.83 5.97
C PRO A 163 -12.43 18.84 5.55
N GLY A 164 -12.06 18.83 4.27
CA GLY A 164 -11.03 19.72 3.70
C GLY A 164 -9.58 19.28 3.93
N SER A 165 -9.36 18.15 4.59
CA SER A 165 -8.06 17.52 4.79
C SER A 165 -7.99 16.14 4.15
N TYR A 166 -6.78 15.74 3.76
CA TYR A 166 -6.44 14.40 3.30
C TYR A 166 -5.63 13.75 4.43
N GLU A 167 -6.27 12.89 5.22
CA GLU A 167 -5.67 12.31 6.42
C GLU A 167 -4.88 11.04 6.08
N ASP A 168 -3.65 10.93 6.60
CA ASP A 168 -2.78 9.75 6.48
C ASP A 168 -3.56 8.48 6.82
N HIS A 169 -3.62 7.53 5.88
CA HIS A 169 -4.42 6.34 6.08
C HIS A 169 -3.91 5.14 5.27
N TRP A 170 -4.28 3.96 5.75
CA TRP A 170 -3.99 2.70 5.09
C TRP A 170 -5.29 1.94 4.85
N VAL A 171 -5.38 1.29 3.69
CA VAL A 171 -6.51 0.43 3.30
C VAL A 171 -6.00 -0.83 2.60
N CYS A 172 -6.82 -1.86 2.55
CA CYS A 172 -6.51 -3.08 1.82
C CYS A 172 -7.16 -3.02 0.42
N GLU A 173 -6.38 -3.21 -0.65
CA GLU A 173 -6.95 -3.54 -1.96
C GLU A 173 -7.10 -5.05 -2.07
N VAL A 174 -8.32 -5.51 -2.37
CA VAL A 174 -8.68 -6.92 -2.47
C VAL A 174 -9.16 -7.23 -3.89
N TRP A 175 -8.71 -8.35 -4.45
CA TRP A 175 -9.18 -8.79 -5.76
C TRP A 175 -10.59 -9.36 -5.64
N ASN A 176 -11.52 -8.80 -6.41
CA ASN A 176 -12.86 -9.36 -6.57
C ASN A 176 -12.87 -10.20 -7.85
N GLU A 177 -12.82 -11.52 -7.70
CA GLU A 177 -12.80 -12.46 -8.83
C GLU A 177 -14.08 -12.33 -9.69
N ALA A 178 -15.24 -12.22 -9.05
CA ALA A 178 -16.52 -12.09 -9.75
C ALA A 178 -16.62 -10.82 -10.63
N ARG A 179 -15.97 -9.72 -10.21
CA ARG A 179 -15.93 -8.45 -10.96
C ARG A 179 -14.68 -8.32 -11.84
N GLY A 180 -13.67 -9.17 -11.67
CA GLY A 180 -12.37 -9.05 -12.35
C GLY A 180 -11.65 -7.73 -12.05
N LEU A 181 -11.77 -7.20 -10.83
CA LEU A 181 -11.17 -5.91 -10.46
C LEU A 181 -10.76 -5.82 -8.99
N TRP A 182 -9.82 -4.92 -8.71
CA TRP A 182 -9.42 -4.53 -7.36
C TRP A 182 -10.39 -3.51 -6.77
N HIS A 183 -10.84 -3.76 -5.55
CA HIS A 183 -11.64 -2.83 -4.75
C HIS A 183 -10.95 -2.53 -3.42
N LEU A 184 -11.28 -1.39 -2.83
CA LEU A 184 -10.69 -0.91 -1.58
C LEU A 184 -11.57 -1.35 -0.40
N VAL A 185 -10.94 -1.89 0.64
CA VAL A 185 -11.57 -2.33 1.87
C VAL A 185 -10.86 -1.66 3.04
N ASP A 186 -11.63 -0.98 3.88
CA ASP A 186 -11.15 -0.38 5.12
C ASP A 186 -11.65 -1.17 6.33
N ALA A 187 -10.80 -2.07 6.83
CA ALA A 187 -11.10 -2.88 8.01
C ALA A 187 -11.14 -2.07 9.31
N GLN A 188 -10.67 -0.81 9.33
CA GLN A 188 -10.72 0.03 10.53
C GLN A 188 -12.14 0.57 10.78
N LEU A 189 -12.88 0.89 9.71
CA LEU A 189 -14.19 1.51 9.78
C LEU A 189 -15.27 0.50 10.22
N ASP A 190 -15.46 0.37 11.53
CA ASP A 190 -16.59 -0.35 12.10
C ASP A 190 -17.86 0.52 12.16
N ALA A 191 -18.96 -0.05 12.66
CA ALA A 191 -20.24 0.66 12.76
C ALA A 191 -20.18 1.92 13.64
N VAL A 192 -19.34 1.95 14.68
CA VAL A 192 -19.18 3.11 15.57
C VAL A 192 -18.47 4.23 14.83
N GLN A 193 -17.35 3.93 14.17
CA GLN A 193 -16.60 4.90 13.37
C GLN A 193 -17.41 5.38 12.17
N CYS A 194 -18.11 4.50 11.47
CA CYS A 194 -18.99 4.89 10.37
C CYS A 194 -20.04 5.91 10.81
N LYS A 195 -20.66 5.69 11.97
CA LYS A 195 -21.62 6.64 12.55
C LYS A 195 -20.96 7.95 12.95
N THR A 196 -19.80 7.89 13.63
CA THR A 196 -19.08 9.07 14.14
C THR A 196 -18.60 9.98 13.01
N PHE A 197 -18.02 9.41 11.95
CA PHE A 197 -17.51 10.15 10.80
C PHE A 197 -18.56 10.35 9.71
N GLN A 198 -19.82 9.96 9.96
CA GLN A 198 -20.93 10.10 9.01
C GLN A 198 -20.62 9.49 7.63
N ILE A 199 -19.98 8.33 7.63
CA ILE A 199 -19.56 7.62 6.42
C ILE A 199 -20.79 7.27 5.59
N SER A 200 -20.81 7.75 4.35
CA SER A 200 -21.91 7.56 3.39
C SER A 200 -21.59 6.58 2.26
N PHE A 201 -20.50 5.83 2.39
CA PHE A 201 -20.06 4.80 1.45
C PHE A 201 -19.88 3.46 2.18
N ASP A 202 -19.76 2.38 1.42
CA ASP A 202 -19.49 1.06 1.98
C ASP A 202 -17.99 0.91 2.30
N PRO A 203 -17.58 0.67 3.56
CA PRO A 203 -16.19 0.38 3.91
C PRO A 203 -15.63 -0.87 3.23
N LEU A 204 -16.50 -1.74 2.69
CA LEU A 204 -16.13 -2.95 1.96
C LEU A 204 -15.99 -2.71 0.44
N ASP A 205 -16.28 -1.50 -0.05
CA ASP A 205 -16.02 -1.06 -1.43
C ASP A 205 -15.79 0.45 -1.43
N VAL A 206 -14.71 0.89 -0.76
CA VAL A 206 -14.38 2.30 -0.59
C VAL A 206 -14.17 2.94 -1.96
N PRO A 207 -14.91 4.02 -2.30
CA PRO A 207 -14.73 4.68 -3.59
C PRO A 207 -13.30 5.23 -3.71
N ARG A 208 -12.66 5.07 -4.88
CA ARG A 208 -11.35 5.67 -5.15
C ARG A 208 -11.33 7.21 -5.07
N SER A 209 -12.50 7.85 -5.08
CA SER A 209 -12.64 9.28 -4.82
C SER A 209 -12.57 9.64 -3.33
N GLN A 210 -12.75 8.68 -2.43
CA GLN A 210 -12.71 8.85 -0.98
C GLN A 210 -11.33 8.52 -0.39
N PHE A 211 -10.56 7.66 -1.07
CA PHE A 211 -9.18 7.33 -0.69
C PHE A 211 -8.23 7.61 -1.86
N LEU A 212 -7.31 8.56 -1.68
CA LEU A 212 -6.25 8.83 -2.64
C LEU A 212 -5.03 7.98 -2.30
N VAL A 213 -4.66 7.06 -3.19
CA VAL A 213 -3.35 6.40 -3.11
C VAL A 213 -2.24 7.45 -3.20
N ALA A 214 -1.12 7.21 -2.52
CA ALA A 214 -0.07 8.22 -2.38
C ALA A 214 0.49 8.75 -3.72
N GLY A 215 0.47 7.94 -4.79
CA GLY A 215 0.83 8.38 -6.14
C GLY A 215 -0.07 9.48 -6.69
N ASP A 216 -1.39 9.38 -6.51
CA ASP A 216 -2.34 10.40 -6.97
C ASP A 216 -2.18 11.68 -6.13
N ALA A 217 -2.04 11.54 -4.81
CA ALA A 217 -1.75 12.67 -3.92
C ALA A 217 -0.49 13.42 -4.34
N TRP A 218 0.60 12.71 -4.64
CA TRP A 218 1.85 13.29 -5.13
C TRP A 218 1.64 14.08 -6.43
N GLN A 219 1.02 13.48 -7.44
CA GLN A 219 0.78 14.13 -8.72
C GLN A 219 -0.13 15.36 -8.59
N ARG A 220 -1.15 15.32 -7.74
CA ARG A 220 -2.02 16.48 -7.48
C ARG A 220 -1.26 17.64 -6.86
N CYS A 221 -0.43 17.37 -5.87
CA CYS A 221 0.44 18.38 -5.27
C CYS A 221 1.44 18.95 -6.30
N ARG A 222 2.12 18.07 -7.06
CA ARG A 222 3.13 18.47 -8.05
C ARG A 222 2.57 19.28 -9.22
N SER A 223 1.30 19.07 -9.56
CA SER A 223 0.60 19.81 -10.62
C SER A 223 -0.16 21.04 -10.13
N GLY A 224 -0.15 21.34 -8.82
CA GLY A 224 -0.91 22.44 -8.22
C GLY A 224 -2.42 22.21 -8.17
N ARG A 225 -2.90 20.97 -8.35
CA ARG A 225 -4.31 20.61 -8.22
C ARG A 225 -4.76 20.39 -6.76
N ALA A 226 -3.81 20.27 -5.85
CA ALA A 226 -4.08 20.22 -4.41
C ALA A 226 -2.94 20.89 -3.65
N GLU A 227 -3.27 21.51 -2.51
CA GLU A 227 -2.29 22.18 -1.66
C GLU A 227 -1.60 21.13 -0.77
N PRO A 228 -0.26 21.04 -0.75
CA PRO A 228 0.44 20.02 0.05
C PRO A 228 0.09 20.06 1.54
N GLN A 229 -0.24 21.25 2.07
CA GLN A 229 -0.64 21.43 3.48
C GLN A 229 -2.01 20.84 3.83
N GLN A 230 -2.78 20.36 2.85
CA GLN A 230 -4.01 19.61 3.11
C GLN A 230 -3.71 18.14 3.44
N PHE A 231 -2.51 17.62 3.12
CA PHE A 231 -2.14 16.22 3.28
C PHE A 231 -1.31 16.01 4.54
N GLY A 232 -1.74 15.08 5.40
CA GLY A 232 -0.96 14.66 6.55
C GLY A 232 -1.80 14.11 7.69
N ILE A 233 -1.29 14.20 8.91
CA ILE A 233 -2.00 13.77 10.12
C ILE A 233 -1.72 14.74 11.27
N LEU A 234 -2.77 15.15 11.98
CA LEU A 234 -2.68 16.18 13.02
C LEU A 234 -2.01 17.46 12.47
N GLN A 235 -0.84 17.82 13.01
CA GLN A 235 -0.04 18.98 12.60
C GLN A 235 1.11 18.62 11.64
N ILE A 236 1.29 17.33 11.34
CA ILE A 236 2.37 16.83 10.50
C ILE A 236 1.85 16.76 9.07
N ARG A 237 2.20 17.76 8.25
CA ARG A 237 1.63 17.96 6.90
C ARG A 237 2.66 18.46 5.91
N GLY A 238 2.37 18.31 4.62
CA GLY A 238 3.14 18.91 3.53
C GLY A 238 3.65 17.91 2.50
N LEU A 239 4.36 18.44 1.49
CA LEU A 239 4.82 17.64 0.34
C LEU A 239 5.82 16.56 0.76
N TRP A 240 6.71 16.86 1.71
CA TRP A 240 7.59 15.86 2.33
C TRP A 240 6.82 14.68 2.95
N PHE A 241 5.62 14.92 3.51
CA PHE A 241 4.80 13.87 4.12
C PHE A 241 4.13 13.00 3.04
N VAL A 242 3.67 13.62 1.96
CA VAL A 242 3.18 12.92 0.76
C VAL A 242 4.28 12.07 0.13
N ARG A 243 5.52 12.58 0.05
CA ARG A 243 6.70 11.81 -0.39
C ARG A 243 6.91 10.56 0.48
N GLY A 244 6.87 10.72 1.81
CA GLY A 244 7.03 9.58 2.73
C GLY A 244 5.97 8.50 2.50
N ASN A 245 4.71 8.91 2.34
CA ASN A 245 3.61 8.01 1.99
C ASN A 245 3.81 7.33 0.63
N LEU A 246 4.30 8.06 -0.38
CA LEU A 246 4.56 7.51 -1.72
C LEU A 246 5.61 6.40 -1.68
N VAL A 247 6.70 6.62 -0.96
CA VAL A 247 7.77 5.63 -0.81
C VAL A 247 7.29 4.42 0.00
N ARG A 248 6.43 4.62 1.02
CA ARG A 248 5.80 3.52 1.78
C ARG A 248 4.80 2.72 0.94
N ASP A 249 3.99 3.38 0.09
CA ASP A 249 3.07 2.69 -0.82
C ASP A 249 3.84 1.84 -1.84
N LEU A 250 4.94 2.37 -2.40
CA LEU A 250 5.86 1.60 -3.25
C LEU A 250 6.43 0.37 -2.53
N ALA A 251 6.86 0.53 -1.28
CA ALA A 251 7.36 -0.58 -0.48
C ALA A 251 6.26 -1.62 -0.19
N ALA A 252 5.02 -1.19 0.08
CA ALA A 252 3.88 -2.07 0.27
C ALA A 252 3.57 -2.92 -0.99
N HIS A 253 3.79 -2.37 -2.19
CA HIS A 253 3.71 -3.17 -3.42
C HIS A 253 4.71 -4.34 -3.46
N ALA A 254 5.87 -4.20 -2.81
CA ALA A 254 6.88 -5.23 -2.61
C ALA A 254 6.69 -6.04 -1.31
N LYS A 255 5.48 -5.99 -0.72
CA LYS A 255 5.12 -6.62 0.57
C LYS A 255 6.02 -6.17 1.73
N ARG A 256 6.36 -4.89 1.75
CA ARG A 256 7.06 -4.21 2.83
C ARG A 256 6.12 -3.16 3.42
N GLU A 257 5.11 -3.64 4.13
CA GLU A 257 4.09 -2.82 4.75
C GLU A 257 4.62 -2.20 6.06
N LEU A 258 5.48 -1.18 6.02
CA LEU A 258 6.11 -0.60 7.23
C LEU A 258 5.15 0.29 8.05
N LEU A 259 5.55 0.71 9.26
CA LEU A 259 4.75 1.62 10.08
C LEU A 259 4.67 3.02 9.42
N PRO A 260 3.60 3.81 9.67
CA PRO A 260 3.47 5.17 9.10
C PRO A 260 4.60 6.14 9.48
N TRP A 261 5.32 5.85 10.56
CA TRP A 261 6.46 6.63 11.04
C TRP A 261 7.82 5.93 10.83
N ASP A 262 7.87 4.88 10.01
CA ASP A 262 9.14 4.30 9.57
C ASP A 262 9.70 5.11 8.40
N GLY A 263 10.99 5.47 8.48
CA GLY A 263 11.72 6.24 7.49
C GLY A 263 12.99 5.54 7.03
N TRP A 264 13.22 5.57 5.71
CA TRP A 264 14.46 5.19 5.05
C TRP A 264 14.61 5.98 3.75
N GLY A 265 15.82 6.16 3.23
CA GLY A 265 16.04 6.77 1.92
C GLY A 265 15.25 8.07 1.72
N LEU A 266 14.44 8.14 0.65
CA LEU A 266 13.59 9.30 0.35
C LEU A 266 12.42 9.51 1.32
N ALA A 267 12.09 8.52 2.15
CA ALA A 267 11.09 8.65 3.22
C ALA A 267 11.67 9.17 4.55
N ASP A 268 13.00 9.22 4.72
CA ASP A 268 13.70 9.66 5.95
C ASP A 268 14.16 11.12 5.88
N ASN A 269 13.31 11.99 5.34
CA ASN A 269 13.57 13.43 5.28
C ASN A 269 12.28 14.21 5.56
N GLN A 270 12.37 15.23 6.41
CA GLN A 270 11.24 16.11 6.78
C GLN A 270 11.23 17.41 5.97
N GLY A 271 12.25 17.68 5.17
CA GLY A 271 12.29 18.81 4.24
C GLY A 271 11.82 18.42 2.84
N ASP A 272 11.28 19.40 2.11
CA ASP A 272 10.98 19.24 0.69
C ASP A 272 12.28 19.03 -0.10
N SER A 273 12.24 18.12 -1.08
CA SER A 273 13.38 17.94 -2.00
C SER A 273 13.30 18.96 -3.12
N ASN A 274 14.39 19.71 -3.30
CA ASN A 274 14.60 20.58 -4.46
C ASN A 274 15.47 19.90 -5.53
N ASP A 275 15.86 18.64 -5.33
CA ASP A 275 16.64 17.88 -6.29
C ASP A 275 15.75 17.40 -7.43
N SER A 276 15.96 17.95 -8.62
CA SER A 276 15.21 17.60 -9.84
C SER A 276 15.26 16.10 -10.18
N SER A 277 16.34 15.40 -9.84
CA SER A 277 16.50 13.96 -10.10
C SER A 277 15.69 13.12 -9.12
N GLU A 278 15.60 13.53 -7.85
CA GLU A 278 14.72 12.88 -6.86
C GLU A 278 13.26 13.13 -7.19
N LEU A 279 12.90 14.35 -7.57
CA LEU A 279 11.54 14.69 -7.99
C LEU A 279 11.11 13.88 -9.21
N ALA A 280 11.96 13.77 -10.24
CA ALA A 280 11.66 12.96 -11.42
C ALA A 280 11.52 11.46 -11.08
N LEU A 281 12.33 10.96 -10.15
CA LEU A 281 12.16 9.59 -9.65
C LEU A 281 10.81 9.41 -8.94
N LEU A 282 10.44 10.34 -8.05
CA LEU A 282 9.17 10.29 -7.33
C LEU A 282 7.96 10.43 -8.27
N ASP A 283 8.05 11.29 -9.30
CA ASP A 283 7.04 11.38 -10.35
C ASP A 283 6.87 10.03 -11.06
N ARG A 284 7.96 9.34 -11.40
CA ARG A 284 7.91 7.98 -11.96
C ARG A 284 7.32 6.95 -10.99
N VAL A 285 7.66 7.02 -9.69
CA VAL A 285 7.08 6.13 -8.67
C VAL A 285 5.56 6.35 -8.59
N ALA A 286 5.11 7.60 -8.59
CA ALA A 286 3.69 7.94 -8.56
C ALA A 286 2.92 7.43 -9.77
N ASP A 287 3.51 7.47 -10.97
CA ASP A 287 2.91 6.89 -12.17
C ASP A 287 2.78 5.36 -12.04
N LEU A 288 3.85 4.69 -11.60
CA LEU A 288 3.92 3.23 -11.54
C LEU A 288 2.99 2.63 -10.47
N THR A 289 2.91 3.20 -9.26
CA THR A 289 2.06 2.67 -8.18
C THR A 289 0.56 2.85 -8.44
N GLN A 290 0.19 3.65 -9.45
CA GLN A 290 -1.18 3.79 -9.94
C GLN A 290 -1.50 2.85 -11.12
N GLY A 291 -0.50 2.30 -11.79
CA GLY A 291 -0.65 1.45 -12.98
C GLY A 291 -1.21 0.03 -12.74
N LEU A 292 -1.81 -0.23 -11.57
CA LEU A 292 -2.46 -1.48 -11.16
C LEU A 292 -1.63 -2.74 -11.51
N ASN A 293 -2.20 -3.69 -12.28
CA ASN A 293 -1.54 -4.94 -12.64
C ASN A 293 -0.49 -4.75 -13.74
N SER A 294 -0.72 -3.84 -14.69
CA SER A 294 0.19 -3.66 -15.84
C SER A 294 1.56 -3.11 -15.45
N ALA A 295 1.65 -2.35 -14.36
CA ALA A 295 2.91 -1.80 -13.86
C ALA A 295 3.63 -2.71 -12.86
N HIS A 296 3.08 -3.87 -12.50
CA HIS A 296 3.57 -4.67 -11.36
C HIS A 296 5.07 -5.03 -11.47
N ALA A 297 5.50 -5.56 -12.61
CA ALA A 297 6.90 -5.92 -12.82
C ALA A 297 7.84 -4.69 -12.77
N GLU A 298 7.41 -3.56 -13.30
CA GLU A 298 8.19 -2.31 -13.27
C GLU A 298 8.27 -1.72 -11.87
N VAL A 299 7.19 -1.78 -11.10
CA VAL A 299 7.14 -1.37 -9.68
C VAL A 299 8.16 -2.17 -8.87
N LEU A 300 8.12 -3.49 -8.97
CA LEU A 300 9.05 -4.36 -8.23
C LEU A 300 10.50 -4.17 -8.72
N GLY A 301 10.71 -4.06 -10.03
CA GLY A 301 12.03 -3.82 -10.61
C GLY A 301 12.63 -2.47 -10.21
N LEU A 302 11.81 -1.41 -10.09
CA LEU A 302 12.25 -0.10 -9.62
C LEU A 302 12.60 -0.15 -8.12
N TYR A 303 11.69 -0.70 -7.31
CA TYR A 303 11.88 -0.85 -5.87
C TYR A 303 13.21 -1.55 -5.54
N ALA A 304 13.56 -2.58 -6.30
CA ALA A 304 14.77 -3.35 -6.05
C ALA A 304 16.08 -2.67 -6.45
N LYS A 305 16.07 -1.93 -7.56
CA LYS A 305 17.28 -1.36 -8.15
C LYS A 305 17.71 -0.05 -7.50
N ASP A 306 16.77 0.73 -6.97
CA ASP A 306 17.09 2.03 -6.37
C ASP A 306 17.19 1.95 -4.84
N ALA A 307 18.41 2.07 -4.33
CA ALA A 307 18.68 2.02 -2.89
C ALA A 307 18.02 3.16 -2.09
N ARG A 308 17.58 4.24 -2.74
CA ARG A 308 16.85 5.33 -2.08
C ARG A 308 15.37 5.00 -1.85
N LEU A 309 14.85 3.97 -2.54
CA LEU A 309 13.48 3.49 -2.45
C LEU A 309 13.37 2.16 -1.70
N ARG A 310 14.36 1.28 -1.85
CA ARG A 310 14.38 -0.04 -1.21
C ARG A 310 14.49 0.06 0.30
N VAL A 311 13.67 -0.70 1.02
CA VAL A 311 13.76 -0.80 2.49
C VAL A 311 15.09 -1.48 2.86
N PRO A 312 15.99 -0.79 3.59
CA PRO A 312 17.21 -1.41 4.10
C PRO A 312 16.91 -2.29 5.32
N ARG A 313 17.88 -3.11 5.72
CA ARG A 313 17.78 -3.91 6.96
C ARG A 313 17.56 -3.05 8.19
N VAL A 314 18.25 -1.92 8.29
CA VAL A 314 18.16 -1.00 9.42
C VAL A 314 17.49 0.29 8.95
N ILE A 315 16.36 0.62 9.57
CA ILE A 315 15.58 1.83 9.30
C ILE A 315 15.55 2.75 10.53
N ARG A 316 15.05 3.97 10.35
CA ARG A 316 14.72 4.86 11.47
C ARG A 316 13.21 4.84 11.72
N SER A 317 12.79 4.67 12.97
CA SER A 317 11.39 4.77 13.40
C SER A 317 11.22 6.02 14.26
N PHE A 318 10.20 6.83 13.98
CA PHE A 318 9.89 8.10 14.66
C PHE A 318 8.67 7.99 15.59
N GLY A 319 8.34 6.78 16.06
CA GLY A 319 7.11 6.51 16.81
C GLY A 319 7.10 7.07 18.24
N PRO A 320 6.06 6.73 19.03
CA PRO A 320 5.88 7.20 20.41
C PRO A 320 7.08 6.99 21.37
N GLY A 321 7.95 6.01 21.11
CA GLY A 321 9.17 5.77 21.87
C GLY A 321 10.35 6.68 21.51
N GLY A 322 10.16 7.63 20.59
CA GLY A 322 11.20 8.51 20.05
C GLY A 322 11.91 7.93 18.83
N ASN A 323 12.97 8.62 18.41
CA ASN A 323 13.72 8.27 17.20
C ASN A 323 14.67 7.11 17.49
N VAL A 324 14.38 5.93 16.94
CA VAL A 324 15.17 4.71 17.16
C VAL A 324 15.58 4.07 15.85
N SER A 325 16.77 3.46 15.83
CA SER A 325 17.19 2.57 14.75
C SER A 325 16.56 1.19 14.99
N VAL A 326 15.90 0.65 13.96
CA VAL A 326 15.24 -0.67 14.02
C VAL A 326 15.88 -1.60 13.00
N ASP A 327 16.39 -2.75 13.47
CA ASP A 327 16.80 -3.86 12.61
C ASP A 327 15.57 -4.69 12.27
N LEU A 328 15.16 -4.69 11.00
CA LEU A 328 14.02 -5.43 10.48
C LEU A 328 14.34 -6.92 10.23
N GLY A 329 15.58 -7.33 10.51
CA GLY A 329 16.05 -8.68 10.32
C GLY A 329 16.36 -9.03 8.85
N PRO A 330 16.99 -10.20 8.63
CA PRO A 330 17.42 -10.63 7.30
C PRO A 330 16.24 -10.91 6.38
N ARG A 331 15.11 -11.41 6.90
CA ARG A 331 13.90 -11.71 6.10
C ARG A 331 13.43 -10.50 5.31
N VAL A 332 13.37 -9.34 5.95
CA VAL A 332 12.91 -8.11 5.31
C VAL A 332 13.93 -7.58 4.29
N ALA A 333 15.22 -7.74 4.55
CA ALA A 333 16.30 -7.21 3.72
C ALA A 333 16.71 -8.11 2.54
N GLU A 334 16.59 -9.43 2.68
CA GLU A 334 17.20 -10.43 1.80
C GLU A 334 16.18 -11.28 1.01
N GLU A 335 14.91 -11.38 1.45
CA GLU A 335 13.88 -12.20 0.77
C GLU A 335 13.40 -11.62 -0.57
N TRP A 336 13.94 -10.49 -1.04
CA TRP A 336 13.75 -10.10 -2.43
C TRP A 336 14.86 -10.75 -3.28
N ARG A 337 14.78 -12.08 -3.39
CA ARG A 337 15.49 -12.83 -4.43
C ARG A 337 14.51 -12.99 -5.59
N ASP A 338 14.98 -12.68 -6.79
CA ASP A 338 14.26 -12.93 -8.03
C ASP A 338 13.88 -14.42 -8.02
N ASP A 339 12.57 -14.77 -8.05
CA ASP A 339 12.11 -16.16 -8.09
C ASP A 339 12.63 -16.92 -9.33
N GLY A 340 13.35 -16.24 -10.23
CA GLY A 340 14.13 -16.82 -11.32
C GLY A 340 15.34 -17.67 -10.91
N ASP A 341 15.86 -17.56 -9.68
CA ASP A 341 17.05 -18.33 -9.24
C ASP A 341 16.71 -19.67 -8.56
N LEU A 342 15.46 -19.93 -8.16
CA LEU A 342 15.06 -21.21 -7.54
C LEU A 342 14.80 -22.34 -8.56
N ALA A 343 14.76 -22.02 -9.86
CA ALA A 343 14.61 -23.01 -10.92
C ALA A 343 15.91 -23.77 -11.27
N ALA A 344 17.06 -23.40 -10.67
CA ALA A 344 18.37 -23.98 -11.02
C ALA A 344 18.84 -25.14 -10.12
N GLU A 345 18.20 -25.41 -8.98
CA GLU A 345 18.72 -26.39 -8.00
C GLU A 345 17.94 -27.71 -7.86
N PHE A 346 16.92 -27.96 -8.70
CA PHE A 346 16.27 -29.27 -8.76
C PHE A 346 16.24 -29.83 -10.19
N SER A 347 17.39 -30.30 -10.66
CA SER A 347 17.44 -31.35 -11.70
C SER A 347 17.76 -32.68 -11.01
N PRO A 348 16.86 -33.68 -11.04
CA PRO A 348 17.20 -35.01 -10.55
C PRO A 348 18.17 -35.67 -11.53
N GLY A 349 19.34 -36.06 -11.02
CA GLY A 349 20.23 -37.03 -11.67
C GLY A 349 19.79 -38.45 -11.41
#